data_AF-A0A538DQA1-F1
#
_entry.id   AF-A0A538DQA1-F1
#
_cell.length_a   1.000
_cell.length_b   1.000
_cell.length_c   1.000
_cell.angle_alpha   90.00
_cell.angle_beta   90.00
_cell.angle_gamma   90.00
#
_symmetry.space_group_name_H-M   'P 1'
#
loop_
_entity.id
_entity.type
_entity.pdbx_description
1 polymer ?
#
loop_
_entity_poly.entity_id
_entity_poly.type
_entity_poly.pdbx_seq_one_letter_code
_entity_poly.pdbx_strand_id
1 'polypeptide(L)' 'TFETDYPHTDTTWPDTKKIATEMLEGVPESVVYKLMRGNAIKMLGLDLV' A
#
# COMPACT_ATOMS: atom_id res chain seq x y z
N THR A 1 -5.43 4.90 0.36
CA THR A 1 -4.04 4.61 0.77
C THR A 1 -4.04 3.22 1.38
N PHE A 2 -2.97 2.47 1.21
CA PHE A 2 -2.76 1.14 1.81
C PHE A 2 -1.84 1.28 3.03
N GLU A 3 -2.05 0.44 4.04
CA GLU A 3 -1.22 0.36 5.25
C GLU A 3 -1.10 -1.07 5.75
N THR A 4 -0.08 -1.33 6.57
CA THR A 4 0.17 -2.66 7.14
C THR A 4 -0.42 -2.84 8.53
N ASP A 5 -0.51 -1.75 9.30
CA ASP A 5 -0.92 -1.72 10.71
C ASP A 5 -0.09 -2.60 11.66
N TYR A 6 1.22 -2.69 11.40
CA TYR A 6 2.13 -3.41 12.31
C TYR A 6 2.28 -2.63 13.64
N PRO A 7 2.25 -3.28 14.82
CA PRO A 7 2.16 -4.73 15.08
C PRO A 7 0.79 -5.20 15.58
N HIS A 8 -0.31 -4.55 15.18
CA HIS A 8 -1.64 -4.92 15.68
C HIS A 8 -2.05 -6.34 15.25
N THR A 9 -2.97 -6.96 15.99
CA THR A 9 -3.34 -8.38 15.78
C THR A 9 -4.03 -8.63 14.44
N ASP A 10 -4.63 -7.61 13.84
CA ASP A 10 -5.28 -7.58 12.54
C ASP A 10 -4.36 -7.05 11.42
N THR A 11 -3.06 -6.94 11.69
CA THR A 11 -2.04 -6.55 10.70
C THR A 11 -1.94 -7.55 9.54
N THR A 12 -1.48 -7.07 8.39
CA THR A 12 -1.04 -7.93 7.28
C THR A 12 0.38 -8.47 7.45
N TRP A 13 1.14 -8.00 8.44
CA TRP A 13 2.50 -8.49 8.72
C TRP A 13 2.48 -9.92 9.29
N PRO A 14 3.39 -10.85 8.89
CA PRO A 14 4.55 -10.67 8.01
C PRO A 14 4.29 -10.85 6.51
N ASP A 15 3.06 -11.17 6.12
CA ASP A 15 2.70 -11.55 4.76
C ASP A 15 2.24 -10.38 3.88
N THR A 16 2.50 -9.13 4.30
CA THR A 16 2.00 -7.90 3.65
C THR A 16 2.24 -7.89 2.15
N LYS A 17 3.43 -8.30 1.70
CA LYS A 17 3.75 -8.31 0.26
C LYS A 17 2.84 -9.25 -0.53
N LYS A 18 2.60 -10.46 0.00
CA LYS A 18 1.74 -11.46 -0.63
C LYS A 18 0.30 -10.94 -0.69
N ILE A 19 -0.25 -10.52 0.45
CA ILE A 19 -1.62 -10.04 0.57
C ILE A 19 -1.85 -8.82 -0.33
N ALA A 20 -0.95 -7.83 -0.32
CA ALA A 20 -1.08 -6.64 -1.16
C ALA A 20 -1.05 -6.98 -2.67
N THR A 21 -0.26 -7.99 -3.07
CA THR A 21 -0.18 -8.41 -4.48
C THR A 21 -1.47 -9.11 -4.91
N GLU A 22 -2.00 -10.00 -4.07
CA GLU A 22 -3.28 -10.70 -4.31
C GLU A 22 -4.46 -9.71 -4.34
N MET A 23 -4.50 -8.74 -3.42
CA MET A 23 -5.55 -7.70 -3.38
C MET A 23 -5.58 -6.80 -4.62
N LEU A 24 -4.44 -6.64 -5.29
CA LEU A 24 -4.27 -5.70 -6.40
C LEU A 24 -4.21 -6.40 -7.77
N GLU A 25 -4.46 -7.71 -7.82
CA GLU A 25 -4.49 -8.45 -9.08
C GLU A 25 -5.53 -7.87 -10.05
N GLY A 26 -5.12 -7.62 -11.29
CA GLY A 26 -5.99 -7.03 -12.32
C GLY A 26 -6.29 -5.53 -12.14
N VAL A 27 -5.80 -4.88 -11.08
CA VAL A 27 -5.94 -3.45 -10.89
C VAL A 27 -4.94 -2.71 -11.80
N PRO A 28 -5.36 -1.67 -12.56
CA PRO A 28 -4.45 -0.90 -13.39
C PRO A 28 -3.28 -0.31 -12.60
N GLU A 29 -2.07 -0.34 -13.16
CA GLU A 29 -0.85 0.11 -12.48
C GLU A 29 -0.95 1.56 -11.97
N SER A 30 -1.63 2.44 -12.71
CA SER A 30 -1.84 3.83 -12.29
C SER A 30 -2.68 3.96 -11.03
N VAL A 31 -3.59 3.02 -10.78
CA VAL A 31 -4.40 2.94 -9.56
C VAL A 31 -3.59 2.31 -8.43
N VAL A 32 -2.85 1.23 -8.71
CA VAL A 32 -1.91 0.61 -7.76
C VAL A 32 -0.93 1.66 -7.23
N TYR A 33 -0.35 2.48 -8.10
CA TYR A 33 0.54 3.55 -7.72
C TYR A 33 -0.12 4.54 -6.74
N LYS A 34 -1.36 4.97 -7.01
CA LYS A 34 -2.09 5.88 -6.11
C LYS A 34 -2.36 5.24 -4.75
N LEU A 35 -2.77 3.97 -4.72
CA LEU A 35 -3.11 3.24 -3.49
C LEU A 35 -1.88 3.01 -2.61
N MET A 36 -0.81 2.51 -3.21
CA MET A 36 0.39 2.05 -2.50
C MET A 36 1.40 3.15 -2.20
N ARG A 37 1.39 4.27 -2.94
CA ARG A 37 2.45 5.28 -2.84
C ARG A 37 1.98 6.72 -3.05
N GLY A 38 1.39 7.02 -4.20
CA GLY A 38 1.12 8.39 -4.65
C GLY A 38 0.21 9.21 -3.72
N ASN A 39 -0.85 8.59 -3.18
CA ASN A 39 -1.75 9.29 -2.26
C ASN A 39 -1.08 9.60 -0.92
N ALA A 40 -0.26 8.68 -0.39
CA ALA A 40 0.48 8.90 0.85
C ALA A 40 1.52 10.02 0.69
N ILE A 41 2.26 10.01 -0.42
CA ILE A 41 3.22 11.07 -0.78
C ILE A 41 2.54 12.44 -0.79
N LYS A 42 1.42 12.57 -1.51
CA LYS A 42 0.67 13.83 -1.57
C LYS A 42 0.12 14.26 -0.21
N MET A 43 -0.45 13.33 0.55
CA MET A 43 -1.08 13.60 1.84
C MET A 43 -0.06 14.06 2.89
N LEU A 44 1.12 13.43 2.91
CA LEU A 44 2.15 13.64 3.91
C LEU A 44 3.26 14.62 3.45
N GLY A 45 3.20 15.11 2.22
CA GLY A 45 4.20 16.02 1.66
C GLY A 45 5.58 15.38 1.54
N LEU A 46 5.64 14.10 1.16
CA LEU A 46 6.91 13.35 1.05
C LEU A 46 7.57 13.60 -0.32
N ASP A 47 8.88 13.42 -0.38
CA ASP A 47 9.61 13.44 -1.65
C ASP A 47 9.52 12.09 -2.37
N LEU A 48 9.52 12.15 -3.71
CA LEU A 48 9.71 10.97 -4.53
C LEU A 48 11.22 10.72 -4.69
N VAL A 49 11.74 9.77 -3.90
CA VAL A 49 13.06 9.14 -4.10
C VAL A 49 12.98 7.94 -5.04
#